data_AF-A0A8D8ASF8-F1
#
_entry.id   AF-A0A8D8ASF8-F1
#
_cell.length_a   1.000
_cell.length_b   1.000
_cell.length_c   1.000
_cell.angle_alpha   90.00
_cell.angle_beta   90.00
_cell.angle_gamma   90.00
#
_symmetry.space_group_name_H-M   'P 1'
#
loop_
_entity.id
_entity.type
_entity.pdbx_description
1 polymer ?
#
loop_
_entity_poly.entity_id
_entity_poly.type
_entity_poly.pdbx_seq_one_letter_code
_entity_poly.pdbx_strand_id
1 'polypeptide(L)'
;MGGQDCNTQSATGIYSNTVVLQHHSVVMTKADKIYKVKCTYDMSSKNISFGMLPIRDPEMIHINSSPEAPPPKIRILDARSREVETVRIGDRLTFRIEIPEDSKNKF
;
A
#
# COMPACT_ATOMS: atom_id res chain seq x y z
N MET A 1 0.71 -6.49 -33.81
CA MET A 1 0.79 -6.84 -32.38
C MET A 1 -0.59 -6.65 -31.78
N GLY A 2 -1.30 -7.73 -31.45
CA GLY A 2 -2.72 -7.68 -31.06
C GLY A 2 -2.99 -7.24 -29.62
N GLY A 3 -1.95 -6.99 -28.81
CA GLY A 3 -2.10 -6.58 -27.41
C GLY A 3 -2.96 -7.55 -26.60
N GLN A 4 -2.83 -8.86 -26.82
CA GLN A 4 -3.65 -9.89 -26.17
C GLN A 4 -3.03 -10.47 -24.90
N ASP A 5 -1.78 -10.12 -24.61
CA ASP A 5 -1.11 -10.59 -23.40
C ASP A 5 -1.82 -10.03 -22.16
N CYS A 6 -1.97 -10.89 -21.15
CA CYS A 6 -2.62 -10.58 -19.87
C CYS A 6 -4.06 -10.05 -20.01
N ASN A 7 -4.81 -10.49 -21.03
CA ASN A 7 -6.20 -10.07 -21.29
C ASN A 7 -6.36 -8.55 -21.51
N THR A 8 -5.31 -7.91 -22.04
CA THR A 8 -5.35 -6.49 -22.39
C THR A 8 -6.33 -6.28 -23.56
N GLN A 9 -7.24 -5.32 -23.41
CA GLN A 9 -8.19 -4.96 -24.48
C GLN A 9 -7.62 -3.80 -25.29
N SER A 10 -7.62 -3.93 -26.61
CA SER A 10 -7.14 -2.89 -27.52
C SER A 10 -8.28 -2.35 -28.39
N ALA A 11 -8.37 -1.02 -28.48
CA ALA A 11 -9.32 -0.31 -29.34
C ALA A 11 -8.70 1.00 -29.81
N THR A 12 -8.50 1.16 -31.13
CA THR A 12 -8.10 2.44 -31.76
C THR A 12 -6.92 3.14 -31.06
N GLY A 13 -5.79 2.44 -30.89
CA GLY A 13 -4.60 2.99 -30.23
C GLY A 13 -4.67 3.10 -28.71
N ILE A 14 -5.80 2.73 -28.10
CA ILE A 14 -5.97 2.64 -26.65
C ILE A 14 -5.84 1.18 -26.23
N TYR A 15 -5.01 0.94 -25.22
CA TYR A 15 -4.84 -0.37 -24.59
C TYR A 15 -5.27 -0.25 -23.12
N SER A 16 -6.13 -1.16 -22.69
CA SER A 16 -6.69 -1.14 -21.33
C SER A 16 -6.56 -2.50 -20.66
N ASN A 17 -6.21 -2.48 -19.37
CA ASN A 17 -6.13 -3.68 -18.55
C ASN A 17 -6.56 -3.34 -17.11
N THR A 18 -6.99 -4.36 -16.36
CA THR A 18 -7.41 -4.22 -14.97
C THR A 18 -6.47 -5.01 -14.09
N VAL A 19 -5.81 -4.33 -13.15
CA VAL A 19 -4.99 -4.95 -12.12
C VAL A 19 -5.85 -5.13 -10.87
N VAL A 20 -5.96 -6.36 -10.41
CA VAL A 20 -6.70 -6.71 -9.20
C VAL A 20 -5.70 -7.06 -8.10
N LEU A 21 -5.71 -6.26 -7.04
CA LEU A 21 -4.95 -6.52 -5.82
C LEU A 21 -5.89 -7.22 -4.82
N GLN A 22 -5.69 -8.51 -4.64
CA GLN A 22 -6.54 -9.31 -3.78
C GLN A 22 -6.02 -9.30 -2.34
N HIS A 23 -6.93 -9.16 -1.39
CA HIS A 23 -6.66 -9.36 0.03
C HIS A 23 -6.23 -10.82 0.25
N HIS A 24 -5.10 -10.99 0.95
CA HIS A 24 -4.63 -12.29 1.40
C HIS A 24 -4.82 -12.39 2.92
N SER A 25 -5.21 -13.56 3.43
CA SER A 25 -5.51 -13.77 4.86
C SER A 25 -4.32 -13.55 5.79
N VAL A 26 -3.09 -13.66 5.27
CA VAL A 26 -1.83 -13.48 6.01
C VAL A 26 -1.26 -12.05 5.89
N VAL A 27 -1.56 -11.35 4.79
CA VAL A 27 -1.06 -9.99 4.53
C VAL A 27 -2.29 -9.11 4.34
N MET A 28 -2.81 -8.59 5.45
CA MET A 28 -4.07 -7.82 5.47
C MET A 28 -3.94 -6.53 4.64
N THR A 29 -4.53 -6.53 3.45
CA THR A 29 -5.27 -5.35 2.99
C THR A 29 -6.72 -5.51 3.47
N LYS A 30 -7.35 -4.43 3.95
CA LYS A 30 -8.72 -4.46 4.48
C LYS A 30 -9.79 -4.87 3.45
N ALA A 31 -9.46 -4.73 2.16
CA ALA A 31 -10.33 -5.03 1.04
C ALA A 31 -9.51 -5.23 -0.24
N ASP A 32 -10.13 -5.88 -1.23
CA ASP A 32 -9.61 -5.95 -2.60
C ASP A 32 -9.58 -4.56 -3.24
N LYS A 33 -8.54 -4.28 -4.04
CA LYS A 33 -8.41 -3.03 -4.80
C LYS A 33 -8.35 -3.33 -6.29
N ILE A 34 -9.05 -2.53 -7.09
CA ILE A 34 -9.12 -2.68 -8.54
C ILE A 34 -8.58 -1.41 -9.18
N TYR A 35 -7.54 -1.55 -10.00
CA TYR A 35 -6.91 -0.46 -10.75
C TYR A 35 -7.15 -0.65 -12.24
N LYS A 36 -7.78 0.35 -12.87
CA LYS A 36 -7.98 0.37 -14.32
C LYS A 36 -6.82 1.11 -14.98
N VAL A 37 -5.99 0.37 -15.71
CA VAL A 37 -4.84 0.90 -16.44
C VAL A 37 -5.26 1.18 -17.88
N LYS A 38 -4.95 2.37 -18.39
CA LYS A 38 -5.25 2.79 -19.77
C LYS A 38 -4.03 3.48 -20.37
N CYS A 39 -3.51 2.93 -21.45
CA CYS A 39 -2.43 3.50 -22.25
C CYS A 39 -3.01 4.01 -23.57
N THR A 40 -2.70 5.25 -23.95
CA THR A 40 -3.15 5.84 -25.21
C THR A 40 -1.93 6.11 -26.08
N TYR A 41 -1.93 5.55 -27.29
CA TYR A 41 -0.86 5.74 -28.26
C TYR A 41 -1.36 6.56 -29.44
N ASP A 42 -0.51 7.49 -29.87
CA ASP A 42 -0.73 8.25 -31.08
C ASP A 42 -0.41 7.37 -32.30
N MET A 43 -1.45 7.08 -33.09
CA MET A 43 -1.36 6.26 -34.29
C MET A 43 -1.13 7.07 -35.58
N SER A 44 -0.87 8.38 -35.47
CA SER A 44 -0.50 9.19 -36.63
C SER A 44 0.81 8.69 -37.26
N SER A 45 0.87 8.66 -38.59
CA SER A 45 2.09 8.33 -39.32
C SER A 45 3.13 9.43 -39.10
N LYS A 46 4.15 9.14 -38.28
CA LYS A 46 5.28 10.04 -38.03
C LYS A 46 6.48 9.62 -38.88
N ASN A 47 7.14 10.58 -39.52
CA ASN A 47 8.45 10.37 -40.12
C ASN A 47 9.48 10.17 -39.01
N ILE A 48 9.90 8.93 -38.80
CA ILE A 48 10.88 8.55 -37.80
C ILE A 48 12.26 9.01 -38.29
N SER A 49 12.85 10.01 -37.65
CA SER A 49 14.28 10.28 -37.83
C SER A 49 15.07 9.34 -36.91
N PHE A 50 16.12 8.70 -37.44
CA PHE A 50 17.01 7.81 -36.69
C PHE A 50 17.97 8.59 -35.76
N GLY A 51 17.47 9.63 -35.08
CA GLY A 51 18.21 10.26 -34.00
C GLY A 51 18.29 9.28 -32.83
N MET A 52 19.49 9.07 -32.28
CA MET A 52 19.70 8.23 -31.10
C MET A 52 18.72 8.66 -30.00
N LEU A 53 17.76 7.79 -29.69
CA LEU A 53 16.82 8.00 -28.60
C LEU A 53 17.58 7.72 -27.30
N PRO A 54 17.83 8.70 -26.42
CA PRO A 54 18.42 8.40 -25.13
C PRO A 54 17.40 7.57 -24.35
N ILE A 55 17.75 6.31 -24.08
CA ILE A 55 17.03 5.48 -23.12
C ILE A 55 17.33 6.09 -21.75
N ARG A 56 16.58 7.12 -21.38
CA ARG A 56 16.47 7.51 -19.98
C ARG A 56 15.43 6.56 -19.40
N ASP A 57 15.83 5.78 -18.41
CA ASP A 57 14.87 5.01 -17.63
C ASP A 57 13.73 5.95 -17.24
N PRO A 58 12.46 5.56 -17.47
CA PRO A 58 11.34 6.37 -16.99
C PRO A 58 11.56 6.60 -15.50
N GLU A 59 11.37 7.85 -15.05
CA GLU A 59 11.53 8.23 -13.66
C GLU A 59 10.57 7.37 -12.84
N MET A 60 11.09 6.27 -12.29
CA MET A 60 10.30 5.39 -11.45
C MET A 60 9.98 6.19 -10.21
N ILE A 61 8.70 6.47 -10.00
CA ILE A 61 8.21 6.93 -8.70
C ILE A 61 8.48 5.75 -7.76
N HIS A 62 9.59 5.81 -7.05
CA HIS A 62 9.94 4.83 -6.04
C HIS A 62 8.97 5.04 -4.88
N ILE A 63 7.83 4.33 -4.91
CA ILE A 63 6.94 4.25 -3.76
C ILE A 63 7.52 3.21 -2.81
N ASN A 64 8.57 3.60 -2.10
CA ASN A 64 9.16 2.86 -1.00
C ASN A 64 8.65 3.39 0.34
N SER A 65 7.34 3.56 0.46
CA SER A 65 6.71 3.88 1.75
C SER A 65 6.05 2.63 2.30
N SER A 66 6.79 1.91 3.15
CA SER A 66 6.12 1.09 4.15
C SER A 66 5.55 2.04 5.20
N PRO A 67 4.25 1.95 5.54
CA PRO A 67 3.70 2.76 6.60
C PRO A 67 4.45 2.55 7.90
N GLU A 68 4.72 3.64 8.63
CA GLU A 68 5.39 3.57 9.91
C GLU A 68 4.50 2.85 10.94
N ALA A 69 5.09 1.87 11.64
CA ALA A 69 4.35 1.05 12.59
C ALA A 69 3.78 1.94 13.72
N PRO A 70 2.52 1.73 14.11
CA PRO A 70 1.91 2.57 15.11
C PRO A 70 2.58 2.38 16.48
N PRO A 71 2.82 3.47 17.23
CA PRO A 71 3.48 3.38 18.52
C PRO A 71 2.59 2.66 19.55
N PRO A 72 3.14 1.71 20.34
CA PRO A 72 2.38 1.05 21.39
C PRO A 72 2.12 1.99 22.56
N LYS A 73 0.95 1.86 23.20
CA LYS A 73 0.58 2.52 24.43
C LYS A 73 0.80 1.57 25.61
N ILE A 74 1.60 1.99 26.58
CA ILE A 74 1.88 1.22 27.80
C ILE A 74 1.05 1.79 28.95
N ARG A 75 0.32 0.92 29.66
CA ARG A 75 -0.48 1.27 30.84
C ARG A 75 -0.06 0.38 32.01
N ILE A 76 0.03 0.97 33.20
CA ILE A 76 0.37 0.26 34.44
C ILE A 76 -0.92 0.06 35.23
N LEU A 77 -1.22 -1.19 35.56
CA LEU A 77 -2.47 -1.58 36.23
C LEU A 77 -2.20 -2.16 37.61
N ASP A 78 -3.09 -1.89 38.55
CA ASP A 78 -3.13 -2.54 39.86
C ASP A 78 -3.63 -4.00 39.78
N ALA A 79 -3.64 -4.70 40.91
CA ALA A 79 -4.18 -6.07 40.99
C ALA A 79 -5.67 -6.19 40.63
N ARG A 80 -6.41 -5.08 40.56
CA ARG A 80 -7.81 -5.00 40.15
C ARG A 80 -7.96 -4.54 38.69
N SER A 81 -6.87 -4.51 37.92
CA SER A 81 -6.84 -4.09 36.51
C SER A 81 -7.20 -2.62 36.29
N ARG A 82 -7.00 -1.76 37.28
CA ARG A 82 -7.24 -0.30 37.17
C ARG A 82 -5.92 0.41 36.95
N GLU A 83 -5.95 1.42 36.08
CA GLU A 83 -4.78 2.26 35.82
C GLU A 83 -4.44 3.10 37.05
N VAL A 84 -3.16 3.10 37.41
CA VAL A 84 -2.66 3.77 38.62
C VAL A 84 -1.39 4.56 38.32
N GLU A 85 -1.31 5.77 38.86
CA GLU A 85 -0.13 6.66 38.74
C GLU A 85 0.80 6.58 39.95
N THR A 86 0.27 6.16 41.11
CA THR A 86 1.03 6.06 42.37
C THR A 86 0.95 4.65 42.91
N VAL A 87 2.09 4.14 43.36
CA VAL A 87 2.25 2.75 43.81
C VAL A 87 3.14 2.70 45.04
N ARG A 88 2.98 1.67 45.86
CA ARG A 88 3.83 1.41 47.03
C ARG A 88 4.76 0.24 46.78
N ILE A 89 5.87 0.22 47.51
CA ILE A 89 6.80 -0.90 47.49
C ILE A 89 6.07 -2.15 48.00
N GLY A 90 6.07 -3.21 47.19
CA GLY A 90 5.36 -4.46 47.45
C GLY A 90 4.07 -4.66 46.65
N ASP A 91 3.59 -3.63 45.95
CA ASP A 91 2.40 -3.77 45.10
C ASP A 91 2.67 -4.63 43.87
N ARG A 92 1.74 -5.53 43.55
CA ARG A 92 1.78 -6.32 42.32
C ARG A 92 1.12 -5.53 41.18
N LEU A 93 1.93 -5.19 40.19
CA LEU A 93 1.51 -4.38 39.04
C LEU A 93 1.48 -5.22 37.77
N THR A 94 0.58 -4.86 36.85
CA THR A 94 0.48 -5.47 35.52
C THR A 94 0.77 -4.42 34.46
N PHE A 95 1.74 -4.70 33.58
CA PHE A 95 2.00 -3.87 32.41
C PHE A 95 1.11 -4.33 31.26
N ARG A 96 0.32 -3.42 30.72
CA ARG A 96 -0.55 -3.67 29.57
C ARG A 96 -0.04 -2.84 28.39
N ILE A 97 0.38 -3.52 27.34
CA ILE A 97 0.90 -2.92 26.10
C ILE A 97 -0.18 -3.10 25.03
N GLU A 98 -0.66 -2.00 24.46
CA GLU A 98 -1.74 -2.02 23.46
C GLU A 98 -1.38 -1.19 22.23
N ILE A 99 -1.80 -1.65 21.06
CA ILE A 99 -1.75 -0.86 19.83
C ILE A 99 -3.14 -0.19 19.67
N PRO A 100 -3.23 1.16 19.65
CA PRO A 100 -4.51 1.85 19.55
C PRO A 100 -5.31 1.46 18.31
N GLU A 101 -6.62 1.21 18.42
CA GLU A 101 -7.47 0.87 17.26
C GLU A 101 -7.49 1.99 16.20
N ASP A 102 -7.42 3.26 16.60
CA ASP A 102 -7.33 4.41 15.68
C ASP A 102 -6.11 4.33 14.77
N SER A 103 -5.05 3.69 15.27
CA SER A 103 -3.81 3.48 14.51
C SER A 103 -3.92 2.33 13.50
N LYS A 104 -4.91 1.44 13.65
CA LYS A 104 -5.24 0.38 12.67
C LYS A 104 -6.15 0.87 11.53
N ASN A 105 -6.76 2.04 11.67
CA ASN A 105 -7.64 2.66 10.66
C ASN A 105 -6.91 3.63 9.73
N LYS A 106 -5.62 3.90 9.99
CA LYS A 106 -4.74 4.72 9.13
C LYS A 106 -4.08 3.94 7.99
N PHE A 107 -4.40 2.65 7.86
CA PHE A 107 -3.88 1.73 6.84
C PHE A 107 -5.03 1.08 6.05
#